data_AF-A0A2T5M4D8-F1
#
_entry.id   AF-A0A2T5M4D8-F1
#
_cell.length_a   1.000
_cell.length_b   1.000
_cell.length_c   1.000
_cell.angle_alpha   90.00
_cell.angle_beta   90.00
_cell.angle_gamma   90.00
#
_symmetry.space_group_name_H-M   'P 1'
#
loop_
_entity.id
_entity.type
_entity.pdbx_description
1 polymer ?
#
loop_
_entity_poly.entity_id
_entity_poly.type
_entity_poly.pdbx_seq_one_letter_code
_entity_poly.pdbx_strand_id
1 'polypeptide(L)'
;MKVQSIIKWAASVQFLWTLLIPCAVAVPFIESVSTVNHSSIHHHHLFKRNNFPFIVGNKCSADQSAYLAQEVEEVKQVVTAANEHLAALKLMIKDRAQPEQWGARFADLTRILNTWQSVFGVIQINNQARSQQFQGALRTWSETLVKIEYVIDVYTTIHTALSQDALPVLIHCNDDFFEYASTDEDKNRIYKDMRSTGAGTDMMMPKPSGMKENNLRLCFESTQSRGWNFRNAITNRDEICICPNIFAEANTQNKISDLLGAPLNGEHINSLKKRAVGGTLLHELSHSEAVMGKERKTFDQPVFNPRVNRPMEAREWGPVKALAYTNPDLTFTNADSLTYFALGLYFTTLSRD
;
A
#
# COMPACT_ATOMS: atom_id res chain seq x y z
N MET A 1 23.92 53.31 -12.24
CA MET A 1 23.50 52.23 -13.16
C MET A 1 24.35 50.99 -12.89
N LYS A 2 23.79 49.97 -12.24
CA LYS A 2 24.41 48.65 -11.99
C LYS A 2 23.33 47.58 -12.09
N VAL A 3 23.25 46.90 -13.23
CA VAL A 3 22.46 45.67 -13.42
C VAL A 3 23.26 44.78 -14.37
N GLN A 4 24.15 43.92 -13.84
CA GLN A 4 24.86 42.93 -14.67
C GLN A 4 25.27 41.63 -13.93
N SER A 5 24.67 41.26 -12.79
CA SER A 5 25.03 40.02 -12.08
C SER A 5 23.94 38.96 -11.89
N ILE A 6 22.77 39.08 -12.53
CA ILE A 6 21.67 38.11 -12.33
C ILE A 6 21.54 37.07 -13.46
N ILE A 7 22.20 37.26 -14.62
CA ILE A 7 21.97 36.40 -15.80
C ILE A 7 22.87 35.14 -15.84
N LYS A 8 23.88 35.01 -14.98
CA LYS A 8 24.81 33.86 -15.04
C LYS A 8 24.38 32.60 -14.27
N TRP A 9 23.27 32.62 -13.52
CA TRP A 9 22.79 31.44 -12.76
C TRP A 9 21.74 30.60 -13.51
N ALA A 10 21.05 31.16 -14.50
CA ALA A 10 19.96 30.45 -15.20
C ALA A 10 20.43 29.58 -16.38
N ALA A 11 21.63 29.82 -16.92
CA ALA A 11 22.16 29.09 -18.07
C ALA A 11 22.89 27.78 -17.71
N SER A 12 23.28 27.59 -16.44
CA SER A 12 24.12 26.46 -16.01
C SER A 12 23.33 25.22 -15.58
N VAL A 13 22.01 25.34 -15.36
CA VAL A 13 21.16 24.25 -14.83
C VAL A 13 20.30 23.59 -15.92
N GLN A 14 20.11 24.24 -17.08
CA GLN A 14 19.36 23.66 -18.21
C GLN A 14 20.20 22.80 -19.15
N PHE A 15 21.52 22.74 -18.98
CA PHE A 15 22.41 21.99 -19.89
C PHE A 15 22.83 20.60 -19.39
N LEU A 16 22.34 20.15 -18.23
CA LEU A 16 22.65 18.82 -17.68
C LEU A 16 21.53 17.77 -17.84
N TRP A 17 20.42 18.10 -18.48
CA TRP A 17 19.27 17.18 -18.64
C TRP A 17 19.11 16.60 -20.05
N THR A 18 20.02 16.87 -20.99
CA THR A 18 19.89 16.43 -22.40
C THR A 18 21.04 15.57 -22.92
N LEU A 19 22.01 15.18 -22.09
CA LEU A 19 23.07 14.26 -22.50
C LEU A 19 23.26 13.18 -21.42
N LEU A 20 23.08 11.91 -21.82
CA LEU A 20 23.39 10.66 -21.12
C LEU A 20 22.23 9.88 -20.49
N ILE A 21 21.37 9.34 -21.35
CA ILE A 21 21.11 7.89 -21.40
C ILE A 21 21.37 7.51 -22.87
N PRO A 22 22.14 6.46 -23.24
CA PRO A 22 22.31 5.18 -22.54
C PRO A 22 23.77 4.65 -22.46
N CYS A 23 24.09 3.87 -21.43
CA CYS A 23 24.81 2.58 -21.51
C CYS A 23 25.31 2.15 -20.12
N ALA A 24 25.12 0.87 -19.84
CA ALA A 24 25.72 0.16 -18.74
C ALA A 24 27.25 0.27 -18.78
N VAL A 25 27.86 0.63 -17.66
CA VAL A 25 29.20 0.14 -17.31
C VAL A 25 29.24 -0.04 -15.80
N ALA A 26 29.37 -1.29 -15.38
CA ALA A 26 29.87 -1.63 -14.06
C ALA A 26 31.24 -0.99 -13.86
N VAL A 27 31.49 -0.38 -12.71
CA VAL A 27 32.84 -0.02 -12.25
C VAL A 27 32.93 -0.37 -10.77
N PRO A 28 34.00 -1.09 -10.35
CA PRO A 28 34.07 -1.77 -9.07
C PRO A 28 34.41 -0.79 -7.96
N PHE A 29 33.90 -1.02 -6.75
CA PHE A 29 34.52 -0.48 -5.55
C PHE A 29 35.05 -1.63 -4.70
N ILE A 30 36.38 -1.63 -4.62
CA ILE A 30 37.23 -2.45 -3.79
C ILE A 30 36.89 -2.18 -2.31
N GLU A 31 36.91 -3.26 -1.54
CA GLU A 31 36.78 -3.31 -0.09
C GLU A 31 37.61 -2.21 0.61
N SER A 32 36.97 -1.54 1.56
CA SER A 32 37.68 -1.14 2.77
C SER A 32 36.84 -1.56 3.96
N VAL A 33 37.34 -2.59 4.63
CA VAL A 33 36.84 -3.06 5.92
C VAL A 33 37.06 -1.95 6.93
N SER A 34 35.98 -1.52 7.58
CA SER A 34 36.02 -0.82 8.85
C SER A 34 34.87 -1.35 9.70
N THR A 35 35.27 -2.15 10.68
CA THR A 35 34.49 -2.84 11.69
C THR A 35 33.53 -1.95 12.49
N VAL A 36 32.33 -2.48 12.67
CA VAL A 36 31.49 -2.46 13.89
C VAL A 36 31.19 -1.09 14.51
N ASN A 37 29.91 -0.67 14.40
CA ASN A 37 29.19 -0.24 15.59
C ASN A 37 27.75 -0.78 15.53
N HIS A 38 27.47 -1.65 16.48
CA HIS A 38 26.21 -2.35 16.69
C HIS A 38 25.02 -1.38 16.77
N SER A 39 24.10 -1.42 15.80
CA SER A 39 22.69 -1.19 16.13
C SER A 39 22.10 -2.53 16.55
N SER A 40 22.16 -2.79 17.86
CA SER A 40 21.46 -3.89 18.51
C SER A 40 19.94 -3.63 18.46
N ILE A 41 19.32 -3.88 17.31
CA ILE A 41 17.91 -4.22 17.25
C ILE A 41 17.90 -5.74 17.19
N HIS A 42 17.78 -6.36 18.36
CA HIS A 42 17.48 -7.79 18.43
C HIS A 42 16.15 -8.00 17.72
N HIS A 43 16.16 -8.76 16.62
CA HIS A 43 14.96 -9.39 16.09
C HIS A 43 14.48 -10.39 17.15
N HIS A 44 13.72 -9.91 18.12
CA HIS A 44 12.95 -10.77 18.99
C HIS A 44 11.89 -11.41 18.10
N HIS A 45 12.06 -12.71 17.80
CA HIS A 45 10.97 -13.56 17.37
C HIS A 45 9.87 -13.46 18.43
N LEU A 46 8.91 -12.58 18.18
CA LEU A 46 7.81 -12.33 19.09
C LEU A 46 6.94 -13.59 19.20
N PHE A 47 6.59 -13.84 20.45
CA PHE A 47 6.02 -15.06 20.98
C PHE A 47 4.77 -15.56 20.23
N LYS A 48 4.67 -16.89 20.16
CA LYS A 48 3.47 -17.65 19.79
C LYS A 48 2.32 -17.29 20.75
N ARG A 49 1.46 -16.33 20.37
CA ARG A 49 0.14 -16.18 21.00
C ARG A 49 -0.74 -17.32 20.50
N ASN A 50 -0.87 -18.36 21.33
CA ASN A 50 -1.70 -19.54 21.03
C ASN A 50 -3.23 -19.28 21.10
N ASN A 51 -3.68 -18.05 21.27
CA ASN A 51 -5.10 -17.69 21.23
C ASN A 51 -5.23 -16.29 20.66
N PHE A 52 -5.34 -16.19 19.34
CA PHE A 52 -5.71 -14.95 18.67
C PHE A 52 -7.22 -14.95 18.45
N PRO A 53 -8.00 -14.01 19.00
CA PRO A 53 -9.46 -14.10 18.97
C PRO A 53 -10.06 -13.40 17.74
N PHE A 54 -9.50 -13.68 16.55
CA PHE A 54 -10.22 -13.38 15.33
C PHE A 54 -11.01 -14.60 14.91
N ILE A 55 -12.27 -14.36 14.56
CA ILE A 55 -13.11 -15.42 14.05
C ILE A 55 -12.60 -15.69 12.64
N VAL A 56 -12.25 -16.94 12.39
CA VAL A 56 -11.93 -17.42 11.06
C VAL A 56 -13.17 -18.08 10.50
N GLY A 57 -13.49 -17.77 9.25
CA GLY A 57 -14.55 -18.40 8.51
C GLY A 57 -14.45 -19.92 8.56
N ASN A 58 -15.60 -20.59 8.55
CA ASN A 58 -15.73 -22.05 8.59
C ASN A 58 -15.05 -22.82 7.44
N LYS A 59 -14.44 -22.11 6.48
CA LYS A 59 -13.78 -22.66 5.28
C LYS A 59 -12.26 -22.53 5.28
N CYS A 60 -11.65 -22.03 6.35
CA CYS A 60 -10.20 -22.06 6.49
C CYS A 60 -9.73 -23.39 7.08
N SER A 61 -8.64 -23.94 6.53
CA SER A 61 -7.92 -25.03 7.19
C SER A 61 -7.26 -24.55 8.50
N ALA A 62 -6.84 -25.48 9.35
CA ALA A 62 -6.10 -25.17 10.56
C ALA A 62 -4.79 -24.43 10.24
N ASP A 63 -4.08 -24.86 9.19
CA ASP A 63 -2.83 -24.24 8.75
C ASP A 63 -3.05 -22.81 8.21
N GLN A 64 -4.09 -22.61 7.40
CA GLN A 64 -4.45 -21.27 6.92
C GLN A 64 -4.83 -20.34 8.07
N SER A 65 -5.58 -20.84 9.06
CA SER A 65 -5.97 -20.08 10.24
C SER A 65 -4.75 -19.67 11.09
N ALA A 66 -3.83 -20.61 11.33
CA ALA A 66 -2.58 -20.35 12.05
C ALA A 66 -1.64 -19.41 11.29
N TYR A 67 -1.63 -19.49 9.96
CA TYR A 67 -0.86 -18.59 9.11
C TYR A 67 -1.45 -17.18 9.08
N LEU A 68 -2.77 -17.03 8.93
CA LEU A 68 -3.46 -15.73 9.03
C LEU A 68 -3.17 -15.02 10.37
N ALA A 69 -3.10 -15.77 11.46
CA ALA A 69 -2.79 -15.20 12.78
C ALA A 69 -1.38 -14.59 12.82
N GLN A 70 -0.43 -15.23 12.14
CA GLN A 70 0.93 -14.71 12.01
C GLN A 70 0.93 -13.48 11.11
N GLU A 71 0.24 -13.53 9.97
CA GLU A 71 0.16 -12.39 9.04
C GLU A 71 -0.53 -11.16 9.64
N VAL A 72 -1.49 -11.32 10.54
CA VAL A 72 -2.07 -10.21 11.32
C VAL A 72 -1.00 -9.49 12.14
N GLU A 73 -0.11 -10.25 12.81
CA GLU A 73 1.01 -9.67 13.56
C GLU A 73 2.07 -9.05 12.65
N GLU A 74 2.34 -9.65 11.48
CA GLU A 74 3.21 -9.06 10.46
C GLU A 74 2.68 -7.71 9.98
N VAL A 75 1.38 -7.61 9.70
CA VAL A 75 0.75 -6.35 9.30
C VAL A 75 0.86 -5.28 10.38
N LYS A 76 0.71 -5.65 11.67
CA LYS A 76 0.95 -4.71 12.79
C LYS A 76 2.36 -4.16 12.78
N GLN A 77 3.37 -5.00 12.55
CA GLN A 77 4.76 -4.56 12.47
C GLN A 77 4.99 -3.64 11.27
N VAL A 78 4.45 -3.98 10.10
CA VAL A 78 4.54 -3.16 8.88
C VAL A 78 3.98 -1.75 9.10
N VAL A 79 2.77 -1.63 9.66
CA VAL A 79 2.16 -0.31 9.88
C VAL A 79 2.86 0.48 11.00
N THR A 80 3.45 -0.22 11.98
CA THR A 80 4.27 0.42 13.03
C THR A 80 5.54 1.03 12.43
N ALA A 81 6.30 0.26 11.66
CA ALA A 81 7.50 0.74 10.98
C ALA A 81 7.17 1.89 9.99
N ALA A 82 6.04 1.79 9.27
CA ALA A 82 5.58 2.86 8.40
C ALA A 82 5.33 4.17 9.17
N ASN A 83 4.73 4.09 10.36
CA ASN A 83 4.50 5.25 11.23
C ASN A 83 5.79 5.88 11.75
N GLU A 84 6.80 5.08 12.11
CA GLU A 84 8.12 5.59 12.52
C GLU A 84 8.79 6.39 11.40
N HIS A 85 8.77 5.87 10.17
CA HIS A 85 9.29 6.56 8.99
C HIS A 85 8.46 7.81 8.64
N LEU A 86 7.14 7.77 8.80
CA LEU A 86 6.29 8.95 8.61
C LEU A 86 6.55 10.01 9.65
N ALA A 87 6.89 9.66 10.89
CA ALA A 87 7.29 10.63 11.91
C ALA A 87 8.59 11.37 11.50
N ALA A 88 9.55 10.65 10.92
CA ALA A 88 10.75 11.25 10.36
C ALA A 88 10.44 12.18 9.17
N LEU A 89 9.58 11.74 8.24
CA LEU A 89 9.13 12.57 7.12
C LEU A 89 8.40 13.82 7.62
N LYS A 90 7.51 13.67 8.61
CA LYS A 90 6.78 14.78 9.24
C LYS A 90 7.72 15.85 9.77
N LEU A 91 8.77 15.46 10.49
CA LEU A 91 9.77 16.40 11.01
C LEU A 91 10.52 17.10 9.87
N MET A 92 10.95 16.33 8.86
CA MET A 92 11.60 16.90 7.67
C MET A 92 10.70 17.93 6.96
N ILE A 93 9.40 17.64 6.83
CA ILE A 93 8.40 18.54 6.23
C ILE A 93 8.15 19.78 7.09
N LYS A 94 7.99 19.59 8.40
CA LYS A 94 7.75 20.67 9.36
C LYS A 94 8.92 21.66 9.41
N ASP A 95 10.14 21.15 9.47
CA ASP A 95 11.36 21.95 9.63
C ASP A 95 11.89 22.47 8.28
N ARG A 96 11.27 22.04 7.16
CA ARG A 96 11.70 22.33 5.79
C ARG A 96 13.17 21.96 5.55
N ALA A 97 13.60 20.87 6.18
CA ALA A 97 14.99 20.43 6.18
C ALA A 97 15.44 20.08 4.76
N GLN A 98 16.51 20.71 4.30
CA GLN A 98 17.08 20.49 2.96
C GLN A 98 18.06 19.31 2.96
N PRO A 99 18.31 18.65 1.80
CA PRO A 99 19.17 17.48 1.73
C PRO A 99 20.57 17.67 2.34
N GLU A 100 21.17 18.84 2.19
CA GLU A 100 22.47 19.19 2.80
C GLU A 100 22.47 19.18 4.33
N GLN A 101 21.28 19.25 4.97
CA GLN A 101 21.10 19.25 6.43
C GLN A 101 20.82 17.86 6.99
N TRP A 102 20.59 16.84 6.14
CA TRP A 102 20.15 15.51 6.60
C TRP A 102 21.27 14.67 7.23
N GLY A 103 22.54 15.01 6.98
CA GLY A 103 23.70 14.34 7.57
C GLY A 103 23.68 12.82 7.39
N ALA A 104 23.92 12.07 8.47
CA ALA A 104 23.92 10.60 8.45
C ALA A 104 22.58 9.98 8.02
N ARG A 105 21.47 10.74 8.09
CA ARG A 105 20.13 10.29 7.70
C ARG A 105 19.82 10.52 6.22
N PHE A 106 20.75 11.05 5.43
CA PHE A 106 20.51 11.43 4.03
C PHE A 106 19.87 10.30 3.21
N ALA A 107 20.43 9.09 3.29
CA ALA A 107 19.93 7.94 2.52
C ALA A 107 18.52 7.52 2.94
N ASP A 108 18.25 7.48 4.25
CA ASP A 108 16.95 7.12 4.82
C ASP A 108 15.88 8.15 4.45
N LEU A 109 16.14 9.45 4.65
CA LEU A 109 15.21 10.52 4.31
C LEU A 109 14.96 10.62 2.80
N THR A 110 15.99 10.43 1.98
CA THR A 110 15.84 10.36 0.51
C THR A 110 14.90 9.23 0.11
N ARG A 111 15.07 8.05 0.70
CA ARG A 111 14.24 6.88 0.44
C ARG A 111 12.79 7.13 0.86
N ILE A 112 12.56 7.59 2.08
CA ILE A 112 11.21 7.88 2.59
C ILE A 112 10.51 8.91 1.70
N LEU A 113 11.22 9.99 1.33
CA LEU A 113 10.70 11.01 0.42
C LEU A 113 10.38 10.44 -0.96
N ASN A 114 11.26 9.64 -1.55
CA ASN A 114 11.03 9.04 -2.87
C ASN A 114 9.86 8.05 -2.87
N THR A 115 9.69 7.27 -1.81
CA THR A 115 8.55 6.37 -1.63
C THR A 115 7.26 7.17 -1.50
N TRP A 116 7.25 8.23 -0.69
CA TRP A 116 6.11 9.16 -0.59
C TRP A 116 5.73 9.72 -1.95
N GLN A 117 6.69 10.31 -2.67
CA GLN A 117 6.42 10.95 -3.95
C GLN A 117 5.96 9.98 -5.03
N SER A 118 6.37 8.72 -4.95
CA SER A 118 5.92 7.67 -5.87
C SER A 118 4.47 7.28 -5.64
N VAL A 119 3.97 7.37 -4.40
CA VAL A 119 2.66 6.81 -4.02
C VAL A 119 1.59 7.86 -3.75
N PHE A 120 1.97 9.02 -3.22
CA PHE A 120 1.06 10.09 -2.79
C PHE A 120 1.21 11.40 -3.56
N GLY A 121 2.16 11.46 -4.50
CA GLY A 121 2.40 12.61 -5.35
C GLY A 121 3.55 13.52 -4.88
N VAL A 122 3.94 14.45 -5.74
CA VAL A 122 5.17 15.22 -5.59
C VAL A 122 4.99 16.38 -4.62
N ILE A 123 5.97 16.58 -3.74
CA ILE A 123 5.98 17.71 -2.81
C ILE A 123 6.64 18.89 -3.52
N GLN A 124 5.93 20.02 -3.57
CA GLN A 124 6.43 21.27 -4.10
C GLN A 124 7.43 21.89 -3.12
N ILE A 125 8.70 21.53 -3.30
CA ILE A 125 9.81 22.04 -2.50
C ILE A 125 10.14 23.51 -2.86
N ASN A 126 9.91 23.93 -4.12
CA ASN A 126 10.13 25.31 -4.59
C ASN A 126 8.98 25.80 -5.50
N ASN A 127 8.49 27.02 -5.25
CA ASN A 127 7.44 27.67 -6.04
C ASN A 127 7.82 27.93 -7.51
N GLN A 128 9.12 28.04 -7.81
CA GLN A 128 9.66 28.26 -9.16
C GLN A 128 9.90 26.95 -9.93
N ALA A 129 9.95 25.80 -9.25
CA ALA A 129 10.10 24.49 -9.87
C ALA A 129 8.77 23.93 -10.40
N ARG A 130 7.90 24.80 -10.94
CA ARG A 130 6.70 24.38 -11.67
C ARG A 130 7.14 23.76 -13.00
N SER A 131 7.55 22.50 -12.96
CA SER A 131 7.57 21.69 -14.16
C SER A 131 6.13 21.61 -14.67
N GLN A 132 5.89 22.02 -15.92
CA GLN A 132 4.59 21.92 -16.59
C GLN A 132 4.04 20.48 -16.58
N GLN A 133 4.91 19.50 -16.35
CA GLN A 133 4.59 18.08 -16.26
C GLN A 133 3.81 17.70 -14.98
N PHE A 134 3.91 18.46 -13.87
CA PHE A 134 3.33 18.08 -12.58
C PHE A 134 2.23 19.01 -12.05
N GLN A 135 1.62 19.86 -12.91
CA GLN A 135 0.73 20.93 -12.43
C GLN A 135 -0.48 20.46 -11.60
N GLY A 136 -0.93 19.21 -11.74
CA GLY A 136 -1.99 18.62 -10.88
C GLY A 136 -1.48 17.75 -9.72
N ALA A 137 -0.17 17.48 -9.65
CA ALA A 137 0.44 16.52 -8.72
C ALA A 137 1.25 17.18 -7.59
N LEU A 138 1.43 18.51 -7.65
CA LEU A 138 2.27 19.27 -6.73
C LEU A 138 1.49 19.68 -5.47
N ARG A 139 2.01 19.32 -4.30
CA ARG A 139 1.46 19.75 -3.00
C ARG A 139 2.41 20.68 -2.27
N THR A 140 1.89 21.72 -1.64
CA THR A 140 2.69 22.57 -0.77
C THR A 140 3.18 21.78 0.46
N TRP A 141 4.19 22.32 1.16
CA TRP A 141 4.66 21.74 2.44
C TRP A 141 3.52 21.64 3.47
N SER A 142 2.67 22.65 3.55
CA SER A 142 1.55 22.68 4.51
C SER A 142 0.50 21.62 4.20
N GLU A 143 0.10 21.47 2.94
CA GLU A 143 -0.83 20.40 2.53
C GLU A 143 -0.20 19.02 2.74
N THR A 144 1.07 18.88 2.41
CA THR A 144 1.82 17.63 2.63
C THR A 144 1.83 17.24 4.10
N LEU A 145 2.05 18.19 5.01
CA LEU A 145 2.06 17.95 6.44
C LEU A 145 0.71 17.39 6.92
N VAL A 146 -0.41 17.99 6.51
CA VAL A 146 -1.75 17.51 6.84
C VAL A 146 -1.98 16.10 6.30
N LYS A 147 -1.51 15.81 5.09
CA LYS A 147 -1.64 14.48 4.49
C LYS A 147 -0.76 13.43 5.19
N ILE A 148 0.46 13.79 5.62
CA ILE A 148 1.30 12.90 6.42
C ILE A 148 0.60 12.54 7.74
N GLU A 149 0.03 13.55 8.42
CA GLU A 149 -0.73 13.33 9.65
C GLU A 149 -1.94 12.42 9.42
N TYR A 150 -2.65 12.60 8.31
CA TYR A 150 -3.74 11.72 7.91
C TYR A 150 -3.27 10.26 7.73
N VAL A 151 -2.16 10.02 7.02
CA VAL A 151 -1.66 8.65 6.80
C VAL A 151 -1.15 8.02 8.11
N ILE A 152 -0.50 8.80 8.98
CA ILE A 152 -0.13 8.33 10.34
C ILE A 152 -1.37 7.86 11.10
N ASP A 153 -2.44 8.66 11.06
CA ASP A 153 -3.67 8.33 11.76
C ASP A 153 -4.37 7.10 11.15
N VAL A 154 -4.33 6.93 9.82
CA VAL A 154 -4.81 5.71 9.13
C VAL A 154 -4.08 4.46 9.63
N TYR A 155 -2.74 4.47 9.65
CA TYR A 155 -1.97 3.31 10.13
C TYR A 155 -2.13 3.08 11.63
N THR A 156 -2.28 4.15 12.41
CA THR A 156 -2.59 4.05 13.85
C THR A 156 -3.96 3.41 14.07
N THR A 157 -4.95 3.76 13.25
CA THR A 157 -6.31 3.18 13.29
C THR A 157 -6.27 1.69 12.99
N ILE A 158 -5.59 1.27 11.92
CA ILE A 158 -5.42 -0.15 11.57
C ILE A 158 -4.67 -0.88 12.68
N HIS A 159 -3.54 -0.35 13.17
CA HIS A 159 -2.78 -0.96 14.27
C HIS A 159 -3.65 -1.16 15.52
N THR A 160 -4.46 -0.17 15.87
CA THR A 160 -5.36 -0.22 17.02
C THR A 160 -6.40 -1.32 16.85
N ALA A 161 -7.04 -1.41 15.68
CA ALA A 161 -8.00 -2.47 15.37
C ALA A 161 -7.36 -3.87 15.47
N LEU A 162 -6.14 -4.04 14.97
CA LEU A 162 -5.39 -5.29 15.04
C LEU A 162 -4.89 -5.65 16.44
N SER A 163 -4.87 -4.69 17.36
CA SER A 163 -4.43 -4.88 18.74
C SER A 163 -5.58 -5.17 19.72
N GLN A 164 -6.83 -5.12 19.24
CA GLN A 164 -7.99 -5.47 20.06
C GLN A 164 -8.01 -6.95 20.41
N ASP A 165 -8.64 -7.28 21.53
CA ASP A 165 -8.83 -8.67 21.94
C ASP A 165 -9.61 -9.45 20.91
N ALA A 166 -10.59 -8.86 20.22
CA ALA A 166 -11.25 -9.49 19.07
C ALA A 166 -11.14 -8.58 17.86
N LEU A 167 -10.74 -9.12 16.70
CA LEU A 167 -10.71 -8.33 15.48
C LEU A 167 -12.13 -7.85 15.14
N PRO A 168 -12.30 -6.59 14.72
CA PRO A 168 -13.61 -6.05 14.34
C PRO A 168 -14.13 -6.61 13.01
N VAL A 169 -13.40 -7.53 12.38
CA VAL A 169 -13.70 -8.18 11.10
C VAL A 169 -13.66 -9.70 11.22
N LEU A 170 -14.45 -10.39 10.40
CA LEU A 170 -14.40 -11.84 10.20
C LEU A 170 -13.56 -12.15 8.95
N ILE A 171 -12.58 -13.05 9.03
CA ILE A 171 -11.70 -13.37 7.89
C ILE A 171 -11.99 -14.78 7.36
N HIS A 172 -12.29 -14.91 6.08
CA HIS A 172 -12.50 -16.18 5.36
C HIS A 172 -11.33 -16.47 4.40
N CYS A 173 -11.08 -17.75 4.12
CA CYS A 173 -10.04 -18.20 3.18
C CYS A 173 -10.59 -18.58 1.79
N ASN A 174 -11.90 -18.41 1.61
CA ASN A 174 -12.61 -18.54 0.34
C ASN A 174 -13.99 -17.90 0.48
N ASP A 175 -14.70 -17.78 -0.64
CA ASP A 175 -16.05 -17.22 -0.74
C ASP A 175 -17.04 -18.14 -1.47
N ASP A 176 -16.79 -19.46 -1.43
CA ASP A 176 -17.63 -20.50 -2.03
C ASP A 176 -19.06 -20.62 -1.47
N PHE A 177 -19.37 -19.79 -0.47
CA PHE A 177 -20.69 -19.64 0.11
C PHE A 177 -21.53 -18.57 -0.60
N PHE A 178 -21.00 -17.92 -1.63
CA PHE A 178 -21.75 -17.07 -2.55
C PHE A 178 -22.05 -17.79 -3.86
N GLU A 179 -23.23 -17.52 -4.42
CA GLU A 179 -23.60 -17.91 -5.79
C GLU A 179 -23.96 -16.68 -6.61
N TYR A 180 -23.44 -16.59 -7.84
CA TYR A 180 -23.81 -15.50 -8.75
C TYR A 180 -25.29 -15.62 -9.12
N ALA A 181 -26.06 -14.57 -8.85
CA ALA A 181 -27.49 -14.53 -9.11
C ALA A 181 -27.83 -13.76 -10.39
N SER A 182 -27.37 -12.51 -10.49
CA SER A 182 -27.71 -11.62 -11.60
C SER A 182 -26.77 -10.41 -11.68
N THR A 183 -27.03 -9.56 -12.67
CA THR A 183 -26.47 -8.20 -12.75
C THR A 183 -27.63 -7.22 -12.73
N ASP A 184 -27.53 -6.14 -11.94
CA ASP A 184 -28.57 -5.12 -11.85
C ASP A 184 -28.54 -4.11 -13.02
N GLU A 185 -29.44 -3.13 -12.99
CA GLU A 185 -29.55 -2.08 -14.03
C GLU A 185 -28.27 -1.23 -14.13
N ASP A 186 -27.63 -0.95 -12.99
CA ASP A 186 -26.37 -0.19 -12.86
C ASP A 186 -25.12 -1.01 -13.22
N LYS A 187 -25.32 -2.26 -13.63
CA LYS A 187 -24.28 -3.24 -13.98
C LYS A 187 -23.42 -3.66 -12.80
N ASN A 188 -23.95 -3.59 -11.59
CA ASN A 188 -23.39 -4.24 -10.40
C ASN A 188 -23.71 -5.74 -10.43
N ARG A 189 -22.82 -6.56 -9.86
CA ARG A 189 -23.05 -8.01 -9.76
C ARG A 189 -23.74 -8.30 -8.44
N ILE A 190 -24.75 -9.15 -8.48
CA ILE A 190 -25.52 -9.58 -7.31
C ILE A 190 -25.23 -11.05 -7.03
N TYR A 191 -24.88 -11.35 -5.79
CA TYR A 191 -24.57 -12.68 -5.30
C TYR A 191 -25.51 -13.06 -4.17
N LYS A 192 -25.97 -14.30 -4.15
CA LYS A 192 -26.75 -14.86 -3.05
C LYS A 192 -25.82 -15.45 -2.01
N ASP A 193 -25.98 -15.03 -0.75
CA ASP A 193 -25.29 -15.67 0.39
C ASP A 193 -26.02 -16.96 0.78
N MET A 194 -25.42 -18.09 0.44
CA MET A 194 -25.98 -19.43 0.67
C MET A 194 -25.91 -19.89 2.12
N ARG A 195 -25.29 -19.10 3.01
CA ARG A 195 -25.32 -19.31 4.47
C ARG A 195 -26.64 -18.85 5.09
N SER A 196 -27.40 -18.01 4.37
CA SER A 196 -28.68 -17.50 4.85
C SER A 196 -29.77 -18.57 4.76
N THR A 197 -30.49 -18.80 5.86
CA THR A 197 -31.66 -19.71 5.90
C THR A 197 -32.98 -19.00 5.58
N GLY A 198 -32.94 -17.69 5.33
CA GLY A 198 -34.08 -16.85 4.94
C GLY A 198 -34.03 -16.43 3.47
N ALA A 199 -35.05 -15.69 3.01
CA ALA A 199 -35.10 -15.16 1.64
C ALA A 199 -33.99 -14.12 1.40
N GLY A 200 -32.82 -14.60 0.98
CA GLY A 200 -31.77 -13.91 0.25
C GLY A 200 -31.36 -12.53 0.77
N THR A 201 -30.38 -12.48 1.67
CA THR A 201 -29.55 -11.28 1.82
C THR A 201 -28.53 -11.26 0.69
N ASP A 202 -29.00 -10.80 -0.47
CA ASP A 202 -28.15 -10.59 -1.63
C ASP A 202 -26.98 -9.66 -1.26
N MET A 203 -25.77 -10.03 -1.65
CA MET A 203 -24.59 -9.20 -1.61
C MET A 203 -24.42 -8.53 -2.97
N MET A 204 -24.36 -7.20 -2.96
CA MET A 204 -24.09 -6.41 -4.16
C MET A 204 -22.59 -6.09 -4.21
N MET A 205 -21.95 -6.52 -5.29
CA MET A 205 -20.61 -6.07 -5.65
C MET A 205 -20.73 -4.89 -6.63
N PRO A 206 -20.43 -3.66 -6.18
CA PRO A 206 -20.56 -2.50 -7.03
C PRO A 206 -19.55 -2.56 -8.17
N LYS A 207 -19.97 -2.05 -9.33
CA LYS A 207 -19.07 -1.81 -10.45
C LYS A 207 -18.01 -0.77 -10.06
N PRO A 208 -16.73 -0.96 -10.40
CA PRO A 208 -15.71 0.06 -10.13
C PRO A 208 -16.03 1.39 -10.82
N SER A 209 -15.73 2.50 -10.14
CA SER A 209 -16.02 3.84 -10.64
C SER A 209 -15.37 4.08 -12.02
N GLY A 210 -16.13 4.65 -12.94
CA GLY A 210 -15.69 4.90 -14.33
C GLY A 210 -15.71 3.68 -15.25
N MET A 211 -15.96 2.46 -14.76
CA MET A 211 -16.12 1.29 -15.62
C MET A 211 -17.53 1.22 -16.24
N LYS A 212 -17.64 0.59 -17.42
CA LYS A 212 -18.92 0.42 -18.12
C LYS A 212 -19.75 -0.74 -17.54
N GLU A 213 -19.10 -1.81 -17.13
CA GLU A 213 -19.70 -3.02 -16.54
C GLU A 213 -18.84 -3.55 -15.39
N ASN A 214 -19.42 -4.31 -14.47
CA ASN A 214 -18.66 -4.97 -13.41
C ASN A 214 -18.03 -6.28 -13.93
N ASN A 215 -16.73 -6.23 -14.19
CA ASN A 215 -15.90 -7.37 -14.58
C ASN A 215 -15.14 -8.00 -13.41
N LEU A 216 -15.33 -7.49 -12.19
CA LEU A 216 -14.80 -8.14 -10.99
C LEU A 216 -15.52 -9.45 -10.74
N ARG A 217 -14.81 -10.36 -10.09
CA ARG A 217 -15.22 -11.74 -9.84
C ARG A 217 -14.78 -12.11 -8.42
N LEU A 218 -15.63 -12.86 -7.74
CA LEU A 218 -15.30 -13.44 -6.44
C LEU A 218 -14.21 -14.51 -6.59
N CYS A 219 -13.59 -14.91 -5.47
CA CYS A 219 -12.48 -15.86 -5.45
C CYS A 219 -12.84 -17.20 -6.11
N PHE A 220 -14.08 -17.69 -5.90
CA PHE A 220 -14.55 -18.93 -6.53
C PHE A 220 -14.73 -18.84 -8.05
N GLU A 221 -14.88 -17.63 -8.61
CA GLU A 221 -15.07 -17.39 -10.05
C GLU A 221 -13.77 -17.06 -10.78
N SER A 222 -12.74 -16.58 -10.08
CA SER A 222 -11.52 -16.07 -10.70
C SER A 222 -10.29 -16.25 -9.81
N THR A 223 -9.21 -16.73 -10.43
CA THR A 223 -7.87 -16.79 -9.82
C THR A 223 -7.11 -15.47 -9.88
N GLN A 224 -7.70 -14.42 -10.47
CA GLN A 224 -7.07 -13.09 -10.56
C GLN A 224 -7.35 -12.24 -9.32
N SER A 225 -8.48 -12.47 -8.65
CA SER A 225 -8.82 -11.80 -7.39
C SER A 225 -7.94 -12.32 -6.27
N ARG A 226 -7.60 -11.45 -5.31
CA ARG A 226 -6.68 -11.78 -4.20
C ARG A 226 -7.36 -11.75 -2.85
N GLY A 227 -8.27 -10.82 -2.70
CA GLY A 227 -9.18 -10.72 -1.59
C GLY A 227 -10.23 -9.68 -1.91
N TRP A 228 -11.17 -9.53 -1.00
CA TRP A 228 -12.16 -8.49 -1.04
C TRP A 228 -12.81 -8.34 0.35
N ASN A 229 -13.38 -7.16 0.60
CA ASN A 229 -14.10 -6.82 1.81
C ASN A 229 -15.58 -6.52 1.52
N PHE A 230 -16.45 -6.86 2.46
CA PHE A 230 -17.86 -6.48 2.41
C PHE A 230 -18.48 -6.35 3.80
N ARG A 231 -19.57 -5.60 3.89
CA ARG A 231 -20.47 -5.60 5.05
C ARG A 231 -21.51 -6.69 4.86
N ASN A 232 -21.50 -7.70 5.72
CA ASN A 232 -22.55 -8.72 5.73
C ASN A 232 -23.80 -8.17 6.44
N ALA A 233 -24.92 -8.12 5.72
CA ALA A 233 -26.20 -7.64 6.24
C ALA A 233 -26.83 -8.57 7.31
N ILE A 234 -26.53 -9.88 7.26
CA ILE A 234 -27.05 -10.88 8.22
C ILE A 234 -26.34 -10.74 9.56
N THR A 235 -25.00 -10.78 9.54
CA THR A 235 -24.18 -10.74 10.75
C THR A 235 -24.00 -9.32 11.27
N ASN A 236 -24.32 -8.32 10.43
CA ASN A 236 -24.02 -6.91 10.64
C ASN A 236 -22.53 -6.71 11.02
N ARG A 237 -21.65 -7.40 10.30
CA ARG A 237 -20.19 -7.36 10.49
C ARG A 237 -19.50 -7.16 9.15
N ASP A 238 -18.32 -6.57 9.21
CA ASP A 238 -17.42 -6.55 8.08
C ASP A 238 -16.74 -7.92 7.97
N GLU A 239 -16.70 -8.44 6.76
CA GLU A 239 -16.06 -9.70 6.43
C GLU A 239 -15.01 -9.46 5.36
N ILE A 240 -13.87 -10.12 5.48
CA ILE A 240 -12.79 -10.13 4.50
C ILE A 240 -12.66 -11.55 3.99
N CYS A 241 -12.65 -11.72 2.67
CA CYS A 241 -12.33 -13.00 2.04
C CYS A 241 -10.95 -12.88 1.40
N ILE A 242 -10.01 -13.73 1.80
CA ILE A 242 -8.72 -13.90 1.13
C ILE A 242 -8.85 -15.07 0.17
N CYS A 243 -8.48 -14.88 -1.09
CA CYS A 243 -8.68 -15.87 -2.13
C CYS A 243 -7.66 -17.03 -2.03
N PRO A 244 -8.05 -18.28 -2.37
CA PRO A 244 -7.19 -19.46 -2.24
C PRO A 244 -5.85 -19.38 -2.98
N ASN A 245 -5.82 -18.70 -4.14
CA ASN A 245 -4.60 -18.46 -4.91
C ASN A 245 -3.50 -17.75 -4.10
N ILE A 246 -3.85 -16.85 -3.18
CA ILE A 246 -2.85 -16.13 -2.37
C ILE A 246 -2.21 -17.05 -1.32
N PHE A 247 -2.99 -17.94 -0.73
CA PHE A 247 -2.41 -18.97 0.16
C PHE A 247 -1.46 -19.91 -0.59
N ALA A 248 -1.80 -20.24 -1.84
CA ALA A 248 -0.93 -21.05 -2.70
C ALA A 248 0.36 -20.30 -3.09
N GLU A 249 0.26 -19.03 -3.50
CA GLU A 249 1.42 -18.16 -3.83
C GLU A 249 2.34 -17.95 -2.61
N ALA A 250 1.76 -17.80 -1.42
CA ALA A 250 2.51 -17.66 -0.18
C ALA A 250 3.00 -19.01 0.40
N ASN A 251 2.66 -20.14 -0.24
CA ASN A 251 2.84 -21.49 0.30
C ASN A 251 2.32 -21.66 1.74
N THR A 252 1.40 -20.79 2.18
CA THR A 252 0.90 -20.71 3.57
C THR A 252 2.03 -20.66 4.61
N GLN A 253 3.18 -20.07 4.26
CA GLN A 253 4.38 -20.07 5.10
C GLN A 253 5.18 -18.77 4.99
N ASN A 254 5.28 -18.21 3.78
CA ASN A 254 6.06 -17.01 3.52
C ASN A 254 5.44 -15.82 4.25
N LYS A 255 6.20 -15.16 5.12
CA LYS A 255 5.75 -13.96 5.83
C LYS A 255 6.29 -12.70 5.19
N ILE A 256 5.68 -11.56 5.50
CA ILE A 256 6.26 -10.27 5.12
C ILE A 256 7.68 -10.14 5.71
N SER A 257 7.88 -10.50 6.99
CA SER A 257 9.21 -10.50 7.61
C SER A 257 10.23 -11.42 6.93
N ASP A 258 9.82 -12.58 6.40
CA ASP A 258 10.73 -13.50 5.69
C ASP A 258 11.26 -12.90 4.37
N LEU A 259 10.59 -11.87 3.87
CA LEU A 259 10.96 -11.15 2.65
C LEU A 259 11.83 -9.92 2.96
N LEU A 260 12.10 -9.63 4.23
CA LEU A 260 13.03 -8.58 4.65
C LEU A 260 14.48 -8.98 4.33
N GLY A 261 15.20 -8.10 3.64
CA GLY A 261 16.60 -8.36 3.27
C GLY A 261 16.78 -9.30 2.08
N ALA A 262 15.70 -9.87 1.52
CA ALA A 262 15.76 -10.43 0.18
C ALA A 262 16.13 -9.27 -0.76
N PRO A 263 17.30 -9.29 -1.42
CA PRO A 263 17.59 -8.27 -2.40
C PRO A 263 16.44 -8.29 -3.41
N LEU A 264 15.92 -7.12 -3.76
CA LEU A 264 14.92 -6.94 -4.80
C LEU A 264 15.51 -7.27 -6.19
N ASN A 265 16.34 -8.32 -6.33
CA ASN A 265 17.15 -8.82 -7.45
C ASN A 265 16.35 -8.89 -8.77
N GLY A 266 15.92 -7.75 -9.28
CA GLY A 266 14.85 -7.65 -10.26
C GLY A 266 13.43 -7.98 -9.74
N GLU A 267 13.24 -8.42 -8.48
CA GLU A 267 11.89 -8.66 -7.94
C GLU A 267 11.15 -7.33 -7.74
N HIS A 268 10.04 -7.18 -8.46
CA HIS A 268 9.18 -6.01 -8.38
C HIS A 268 8.39 -6.03 -7.06
N ILE A 269 8.14 -4.87 -6.44
CA ILE A 269 7.33 -4.77 -5.21
C ILE A 269 5.94 -5.44 -5.31
N ASN A 270 5.41 -5.56 -6.53
CA ASN A 270 4.20 -6.35 -6.79
C ASN A 270 4.37 -7.83 -6.43
N SER A 271 5.51 -8.42 -6.73
CA SER A 271 5.83 -9.81 -6.41
C SER A 271 5.93 -9.98 -4.90
N LEU A 272 6.59 -9.06 -4.20
CA LEU A 272 6.67 -9.11 -2.73
C LEU A 272 5.29 -9.01 -2.07
N LYS A 273 4.42 -8.08 -2.52
CA LYS A 273 3.04 -7.98 -2.04
C LYS A 273 2.26 -9.29 -2.21
N LYS A 274 2.58 -10.10 -3.25
CA LYS A 274 1.90 -11.37 -3.58
C LYS A 274 2.44 -12.57 -2.80
N ARG A 275 3.69 -12.52 -2.35
CA ARG A 275 4.36 -13.65 -1.71
C ARG A 275 3.96 -13.87 -0.26
N ALA A 276 3.17 -12.98 0.35
CA ALA A 276 2.63 -13.13 1.69
C ALA A 276 1.18 -12.62 1.73
N VAL A 277 0.32 -13.26 2.52
CA VAL A 277 -1.10 -12.86 2.63
C VAL A 277 -1.26 -11.47 3.26
N GLY A 278 -0.34 -11.06 4.13
CA GLY A 278 -0.41 -9.81 4.89
C GLY A 278 -0.49 -8.56 4.01
N GLY A 279 0.09 -8.57 2.81
CA GLY A 279 -0.06 -7.48 1.85
C GLY A 279 -1.49 -7.32 1.35
N THR A 280 -2.18 -8.44 1.06
CA THR A 280 -3.61 -8.42 0.72
C THR A 280 -4.45 -8.07 1.95
N LEU A 281 -4.12 -8.63 3.12
CA LEU A 281 -4.85 -8.35 4.35
C LEU A 281 -4.82 -6.86 4.72
N LEU A 282 -3.66 -6.20 4.63
CA LEU A 282 -3.55 -4.76 4.87
C LEU A 282 -4.42 -3.93 3.91
N HIS A 283 -4.46 -4.32 2.64
CA HIS A 283 -5.33 -3.69 1.64
C HIS A 283 -6.80 -3.81 2.06
N GLU A 284 -7.28 -5.03 2.34
CA GLU A 284 -8.69 -5.27 2.68
C GLU A 284 -9.11 -4.67 4.02
N LEU A 285 -8.21 -4.62 5.01
CA LEU A 285 -8.48 -3.94 6.29
C LEU A 285 -8.77 -2.45 6.09
N SER A 286 -8.14 -1.81 5.09
CA SER A 286 -8.39 -0.41 4.79
C SER A 286 -9.76 -0.15 4.14
N HIS A 287 -10.39 -1.18 3.54
CA HIS A 287 -11.77 -1.10 3.03
C HIS A 287 -12.82 -1.25 4.11
N SER A 288 -12.48 -1.84 5.26
CA SER A 288 -13.43 -2.14 6.32
C SER A 288 -13.93 -0.87 7.01
N GLU A 289 -15.26 -0.68 7.06
CA GLU A 289 -15.93 0.33 7.88
C GLU A 289 -15.75 0.06 9.38
N ALA A 290 -15.68 -1.20 9.79
CA ALA A 290 -15.46 -1.58 11.17
C ALA A 290 -14.04 -1.22 11.67
N VAL A 291 -13.05 -1.17 10.76
CA VAL A 291 -11.67 -0.74 11.06
C VAL A 291 -11.52 0.77 10.87
N MET A 292 -11.84 1.28 9.68
CA MET A 292 -11.55 2.66 9.28
C MET A 292 -12.67 3.65 9.61
N GLY A 293 -13.89 3.19 9.83
CA GLY A 293 -15.08 4.02 9.87
C GLY A 293 -15.63 4.34 8.47
N LYS A 294 -16.94 4.59 8.38
CA LYS A 294 -17.67 4.80 7.12
C LYS A 294 -17.09 5.89 6.22
N GLU A 295 -16.66 7.00 6.80
CA GLU A 295 -16.19 8.18 6.07
C GLU A 295 -14.72 8.07 5.62
N ARG A 296 -13.97 7.09 6.14
CA ARG A 296 -12.51 7.01 5.96
C ARG A 296 -12.04 5.70 5.37
N LYS A 297 -12.93 4.72 5.18
CA LYS A 297 -12.57 3.52 4.41
C LYS A 297 -12.06 3.90 3.04
N THR A 298 -11.12 3.12 2.54
CA THR A 298 -10.56 3.29 1.20
C THR A 298 -11.44 2.60 0.16
N PHE A 299 -11.13 2.85 -1.10
CA PHE A 299 -11.73 2.21 -2.27
C PHE A 299 -10.64 1.85 -3.26
N ASP A 300 -10.94 0.95 -4.20
CA ASP A 300 -10.09 0.74 -5.36
C ASP A 300 -10.29 1.88 -6.36
N GLN A 301 -9.43 2.90 -6.28
CA GLN A 301 -9.62 4.14 -7.02
C GLN A 301 -9.35 3.94 -8.52
N PRO A 302 -10.13 4.56 -9.40
CA PRO A 302 -9.87 4.48 -10.83
C PRO A 302 -8.68 5.35 -11.23
N VAL A 303 -7.92 4.87 -12.21
CA VAL A 303 -6.89 5.61 -12.93
C VAL A 303 -7.07 5.40 -14.43
N PHE A 304 -6.87 6.46 -15.21
CA PHE A 304 -6.96 6.37 -16.65
C PHE A 304 -5.71 5.69 -17.23
N ASN A 305 -5.90 4.62 -18.01
CA ASN A 305 -4.82 3.98 -18.73
C ASN A 305 -4.80 4.46 -20.19
N PRO A 306 -3.81 5.28 -20.59
CA PRO A 306 -3.75 5.83 -21.94
C PRO A 306 -3.48 4.78 -23.01
N ARG A 307 -2.88 3.63 -22.67
CA ARG A 307 -2.58 2.56 -23.64
C ARG A 307 -3.83 1.83 -24.14
N VAL A 308 -4.84 1.72 -23.29
CA VAL A 308 -6.11 1.03 -23.59
C VAL A 308 -7.30 2.00 -23.67
N ASN A 309 -7.04 3.30 -23.57
CA ASN A 309 -8.02 4.39 -23.63
C ASN A 309 -9.27 4.14 -22.78
N ARG A 310 -9.06 3.61 -21.56
CA ARG A 310 -10.14 3.30 -20.61
C ARG A 310 -9.66 3.46 -19.16
N PRO A 311 -10.55 3.78 -18.22
CA PRO A 311 -10.25 3.70 -16.80
C PRO A 311 -9.98 2.24 -16.41
N MET A 312 -9.06 2.06 -15.47
CA MET A 312 -8.79 0.82 -14.77
C MET A 312 -8.65 1.11 -13.27
N GLU A 313 -8.73 0.11 -12.40
CA GLU A 313 -8.42 0.34 -10.99
C GLU A 313 -6.91 0.57 -10.82
N ALA A 314 -6.55 1.45 -9.88
CA ALA A 314 -5.18 1.73 -9.47
C ALA A 314 -4.64 0.60 -8.57
N ARG A 315 -4.72 -0.63 -9.09
CA ARG A 315 -4.18 -1.85 -8.49
C ARG A 315 -2.78 -2.10 -9.03
N GLU A 316 -1.89 -2.54 -8.15
CA GLU A 316 -0.47 -2.74 -8.44
C GLU A 316 0.36 -1.45 -8.60
N TRP A 317 1.68 -1.56 -8.44
CA TRP A 317 2.61 -0.43 -8.34
C TRP A 317 2.56 0.56 -9.52
N GLY A 318 2.45 0.07 -10.76
CA GLY A 318 2.40 0.93 -11.94
C GLY A 318 1.17 1.85 -11.94
N PRO A 319 -0.05 1.28 -11.87
CA PRO A 319 -1.29 2.05 -11.74
C PRO A 319 -1.35 2.95 -10.50
N VAL A 320 -0.82 2.52 -9.34
CA VAL A 320 -0.71 3.37 -8.14
C VAL A 320 0.13 4.62 -8.40
N LYS A 321 1.31 4.46 -9.04
CA LYS A 321 2.15 5.60 -9.42
C LYS A 321 1.45 6.52 -10.43
N ALA A 322 0.71 5.94 -11.37
CA ALA A 322 -0.08 6.72 -12.31
C ALA A 322 -1.19 7.52 -11.61
N LEU A 323 -1.84 6.94 -10.59
CA LEU A 323 -2.82 7.65 -9.77
C LEU A 323 -2.16 8.81 -9.00
N ALA A 324 -1.01 8.58 -8.38
CA ALA A 324 -0.24 9.63 -7.69
C ALA A 324 0.15 10.79 -8.61
N TYR A 325 0.40 10.51 -9.87
CA TYR A 325 0.74 11.52 -10.87
C TYR A 325 -0.49 12.25 -11.44
N THR A 326 -1.59 11.55 -11.68
CA THR A 326 -2.75 12.11 -12.38
C THR A 326 -3.80 12.70 -11.45
N ASN A 327 -3.98 12.10 -10.27
CA ASN A 327 -4.97 12.52 -9.28
C ASN A 327 -4.48 12.16 -7.86
N PRO A 328 -3.49 12.91 -7.33
CA PRO A 328 -2.85 12.58 -6.06
C PRO A 328 -3.82 12.61 -4.88
N ASP A 329 -4.97 13.29 -4.95
CA ASP A 329 -5.92 13.33 -3.84
C ASP A 329 -6.59 11.98 -3.60
N LEU A 330 -6.84 11.22 -4.67
CA LEU A 330 -7.43 9.89 -4.58
C LEU A 330 -6.47 8.85 -3.97
N THR A 331 -5.16 9.10 -3.96
CA THR A 331 -4.20 8.15 -3.40
C THR A 331 -4.38 7.91 -1.90
N PHE A 332 -4.91 8.89 -1.16
CA PHE A 332 -5.17 8.78 0.28
C PHE A 332 -6.43 7.98 0.61
N THR A 333 -7.28 7.76 -0.40
CA THR A 333 -8.49 6.93 -0.32
C THR A 333 -8.36 5.67 -1.18
N ASN A 334 -7.13 5.31 -1.59
CA ASN A 334 -6.83 4.11 -2.36
C ASN A 334 -6.13 3.05 -1.48
N ALA A 335 -6.72 1.85 -1.38
CA ALA A 335 -6.19 0.79 -0.53
C ALA A 335 -4.78 0.33 -0.94
N ASP A 336 -4.54 0.19 -2.25
CA ASP A 336 -3.24 -0.22 -2.76
C ASP A 336 -2.17 0.86 -2.55
N SER A 337 -2.52 2.15 -2.61
CA SER A 337 -1.57 3.23 -2.29
C SER A 337 -1.08 3.11 -0.84
N LEU A 338 -1.98 2.95 0.13
CA LEU A 338 -1.59 2.73 1.53
C LEU A 338 -0.71 1.48 1.67
N THR A 339 -1.12 0.38 1.07
CA THR A 339 -0.43 -0.90 1.18
C THR A 339 0.99 -0.84 0.60
N TYR A 340 1.14 -0.33 -0.63
CA TYR A 340 2.44 -0.21 -1.28
C TYR A 340 3.35 0.79 -0.59
N PHE A 341 2.81 1.86 0.01
CA PHE A 341 3.63 2.76 0.79
C PHE A 341 4.16 2.08 2.05
N ALA A 342 3.32 1.40 2.83
CA ALA A 342 3.73 0.72 4.04
C ALA A 342 4.76 -0.40 3.75
N LEU A 343 4.47 -1.26 2.77
CA LEU A 343 5.41 -2.31 2.32
C LEU A 343 6.70 -1.71 1.74
N GLY A 344 6.58 -0.64 0.96
CA GLY A 344 7.74 0.05 0.39
C GLY A 344 8.66 0.57 1.49
N LEU A 345 8.11 1.18 2.53
CA LEU A 345 8.89 1.61 3.69
C LEU A 345 9.49 0.43 4.45
N TYR A 346 8.73 -0.65 4.65
CA TYR A 346 9.15 -1.84 5.40
C TYR A 346 10.27 -2.60 4.70
N PHE A 347 10.14 -2.93 3.41
CA PHE A 347 11.13 -3.73 2.67
C PHE A 347 12.40 -2.96 2.31
N THR A 348 12.29 -1.66 2.03
CA THR A 348 13.46 -0.86 1.61
C THR A 348 14.35 -0.45 2.78
N THR A 349 14.05 -0.88 4.01
CA THR A 349 14.96 -0.76 5.16
C THR A 349 16.25 -1.57 5.01
N LEU A 350 16.32 -2.55 4.08
CA LEU A 350 17.41 -3.53 4.03
C LEU A 350 18.06 -3.73 2.65
N SER A 351 17.92 -2.81 1.68
CA SER A 351 18.72 -2.88 0.43
C SER A 351 20.18 -2.43 0.61
N ARG A 352 20.70 -2.54 1.83
CA ARG A 352 22.07 -2.21 2.23
C ARG A 352 22.52 -3.28 3.22
N ASP A 353 22.84 -4.43 2.69
CA ASP A 353 24.13 -5.07 2.98
C ASP A 353 24.85 -5.28 1.66
#